data_AF-A0A8S3FLK6-F1
#
_entry.id   AF-A0A8S3FLK6-F1
#
_cell.length_a   1.000
_cell.length_b   1.000
_cell.length_c   1.000
_cell.angle_alpha   90.00
_cell.angle_beta   90.00
_cell.angle_gamma   90.00
#
_symmetry.space_group_name_H-M   'P 1'
#
loop_
_entity.id
_entity.type
_entity.pdbx_description
1 polymer ?
#
loop_
_entity_poly.entity_id
_entity_poly.type
_entity_poly.pdbx_seq_one_letter_code
_entity_poly.pdbx_strand_id
1 'polypeptide(L)' 'LIATASVSGFPTTTYPTTVTTTTYIYDSVLGYPCDSDSNCGGLVGNSMCLNRICVCRPGYVPLGIYRCV' A
#
# COMPACT_ATOMS: atom_id res chain seq x y z
N LEU A 1 -34.25 5.12 -7.57
CA LEU A 1 -33.45 4.89 -6.35
C LEU A 1 -32.01 4.70 -6.78
N ILE A 2 -31.20 5.75 -6.69
CA ILE A 2 -29.76 5.67 -6.96
C ILE A 2 -29.06 5.42 -5.62
N ALA A 3 -28.37 4.28 -5.51
CA ALA A 3 -27.58 3.96 -4.33
C ALA A 3 -26.34 4.87 -4.34
N THR A 4 -26.32 5.87 -3.48
CA THR A 4 -25.13 6.68 -3.22
C THR A 4 -24.20 5.89 -2.31
N ALA A 5 -23.15 5.30 -2.87
CA ALA A 5 -22.03 4.80 -2.07
C ALA A 5 -21.18 6.00 -1.65
N SER A 6 -21.21 6.34 -0.35
CA SER A 6 -20.37 7.37 0.25
C SER A 6 -18.95 6.83 0.45
N VAL A 7 -18.02 7.13 -0.46
CA VAL A 7 -16.58 7.03 -0.15
C VAL A 7 -16.17 8.28 0.62
N SER A 8 -16.37 8.22 1.94
CA SER A 8 -15.94 9.29 2.85
C SER A 8 -14.55 8.95 3.37
N GLY A 9 -13.53 9.73 2.94
CA GLY A 9 -12.35 9.93 3.77
C GLY A 9 -10.96 9.60 3.22
N PHE A 10 -10.69 9.70 1.91
CA PHE A 10 -9.33 9.92 1.43
C PHE A 10 -9.30 11.04 0.42
N PRO A 11 -8.22 11.87 0.38
CA PRO A 11 -7.96 12.69 -0.78
C PRO A 11 -7.92 11.76 -1.99
N THR A 12 -8.87 11.91 -2.91
CA THR A 12 -8.81 11.27 -4.22
C THR A 12 -7.70 11.97 -5.01
N THR A 13 -6.44 11.68 -4.69
CA THR A 13 -5.37 11.85 -5.66
C THR A 13 -5.63 10.82 -6.74
N THR A 14 -6.33 11.23 -7.81
CA THR A 14 -6.30 10.55 -9.09
C THR A 14 -4.85 10.62 -9.58
N TYR A 15 -4.04 9.63 -9.20
CA TYR A 15 -2.72 9.48 -9.79
C TYR A 15 -2.94 9.10 -11.25
N PRO A 16 -2.48 9.90 -12.22
CA PRO A 16 -2.58 9.50 -13.62
C PRO A 16 -1.76 8.20 -13.78
N THR A 17 -2.40 7.10 -14.16
CA THR A 17 -1.75 5.84 -14.54
C THR A 17 -1.12 5.93 -15.94
N THR A 18 -0.52 7.09 -16.26
CA THR A 18 0.23 7.32 -17.48
C THR A 18 1.49 8.11 -17.11
N VAL A 19 2.43 7.43 -16.45
CA VAL A 19 3.72 7.98 -16.07
C VAL A 19 4.70 7.76 -17.22
N THR A 20 4.81 8.75 -18.10
CA THR A 20 5.88 8.78 -19.12
C THR A 20 7.10 9.51 -18.55
N THR A 21 7.71 8.97 -17.49
CA THR A 21 9.01 9.40 -16.98
C THR A 21 9.59 8.33 -16.04
N THR A 22 10.86 7.99 -16.24
CA THR A 22 11.59 6.90 -15.56
C THR A 22 11.89 7.20 -14.08
N THR A 23 10.86 7.27 -13.25
CA THR A 23 11.00 7.35 -11.78
C THR A 23 10.00 6.41 -11.12
N TYR A 24 10.52 5.29 -10.62
CA TYR A 24 9.75 4.29 -9.88
C TYR A 24 9.29 4.86 -8.53
N ILE A 25 7.99 5.13 -8.36
CA ILE A 25 7.41 5.49 -7.07
C ILE A 25 6.79 4.19 -6.51
N TYR A 26 7.46 3.59 -5.54
CA TYR A 26 6.97 2.37 -4.87
C TYR A 26 6.17 2.75 -3.62
N ASP A 27 4.84 2.68 -3.70
CA ASP A 27 3.91 2.91 -2.56
C ASP A 27 3.75 1.67 -1.66
N SER A 28 4.62 0.67 -1.85
CA SER A 28 4.50 -0.68 -1.30
C SER A 28 5.57 -0.98 -0.25
N VAL A 29 6.02 0.01 0.51
CA VAL A 29 7.08 -0.14 1.53
C VAL A 29 6.49 -0.18 2.94
N LEU A 30 7.21 -0.75 3.90
CA LEU A 30 6.75 -0.81 5.28
C LEU A 30 6.57 0.60 5.86
N GLY A 31 5.49 0.81 6.61
CA GLY A 31 5.12 2.10 7.19
C GLY A 31 4.30 3.01 6.26
N TYR A 32 4.11 2.64 4.99
CA TYR A 32 3.29 3.40 4.05
C TYR A 32 1.81 2.99 4.09
N PRO A 33 0.92 3.90 3.68
CA PRO A 33 -0.51 3.62 3.64
C PRO A 33 -0.84 2.49 2.67
N CYS A 34 -1.89 1.74 2.99
CA CYS A 34 -2.38 0.65 2.14
C CYS A 34 -3.88 0.45 2.32
N ASP A 35 -4.51 -0.13 1.29
CA ASP A 35 -5.92 -0.53 1.33
C ASP A 35 -6.10 -2.03 1.51
N SER A 36 -5.12 -2.82 1.03
CA SER A 36 -5.19 -4.27 1.06
C SER A 36 -3.79 -4.90 1.07
N ASP A 37 -3.73 -6.18 1.47
CA ASP A 37 -2.48 -6.94 1.54
C ASP A 37 -1.70 -6.97 0.22
N SER A 38 -2.39 -6.90 -0.92
CA SER A 38 -1.75 -6.90 -2.25
C SER A 38 -0.95 -5.62 -2.52
N ASN A 39 -1.31 -4.49 -1.90
CA ASN A 39 -0.53 -3.25 -1.99
C ASN A 39 0.88 -3.44 -1.38
N CYS A 40 0.97 -4.11 -0.24
CA CYS A 40 2.24 -4.32 0.47
C CYS A 40 3.02 -5.52 -0.09
N GLY A 41 2.30 -6.63 -0.35
CA GLY A 41 2.89 -7.92 -0.74
C GLY A 41 3.53 -7.95 -2.12
N GLY A 42 3.26 -6.98 -2.98
CA GLY A 42 3.85 -6.90 -4.32
C GLY A 42 5.35 -6.58 -4.31
N LEU A 43 5.82 -5.79 -3.34
CA LEU A 43 7.22 -5.36 -3.25
C LEU A 43 7.94 -5.90 -2.01
N VAL A 44 7.24 -5.90 -0.87
CA VAL A 44 7.77 -6.42 0.39
C VAL A 44 7.14 -7.77 0.65
N GLY A 45 7.88 -8.83 0.31
CA GLY A 45 7.48 -10.20 0.65
C GLY A 45 7.26 -10.35 2.16
N ASN A 46 6.27 -11.18 2.54
CA ASN A 46 5.86 -11.39 3.93
C ASN A 46 5.35 -10.12 4.63
N SER A 47 4.81 -9.16 3.89
CA SER A 47 4.07 -8.03 4.44
C SER A 47 2.55 -8.21 4.31
N MET A 48 1.81 -7.41 5.07
CA MET A 48 0.36 -7.32 5.06
C MET A 48 -0.07 -5.88 5.35
N CYS A 49 -1.31 -5.55 5.00
CA CYS A 49 -1.90 -4.27 5.31
C CYS A 49 -2.62 -4.35 6.65
N LEU A 50 -2.05 -3.74 7.69
CA LEU A 50 -2.63 -3.72 9.02
C LEU A 50 -2.93 -2.27 9.43
N ASN A 51 -4.18 -2.01 9.82
CA ASN A 51 -4.62 -0.66 10.19
C ASN A 51 -4.29 0.40 9.12
N ARG A 52 -4.45 0.02 7.84
CA ARG A 52 -4.09 0.84 6.67
C ARG A 52 -2.61 1.20 6.56
N ILE A 53 -1.71 0.44 7.19
CA ILE A 53 -0.27 0.60 7.08
C ILE A 53 0.37 -0.74 6.69
N CYS A 54 1.32 -0.70 5.77
CA CYS A 54 2.11 -1.88 5.42
C CYS A 54 3.02 -2.27 6.57
N VAL A 55 2.86 -3.50 7.07
CA VAL A 55 3.66 -4.08 8.15
C VAL A 55 4.09 -5.51 7.80
N CYS A 56 5.05 -6.05 8.54
CA CYS A 56 5.40 -7.46 8.40
C CYS A 56 4.28 -8.37 8.94
N ARG A 57 4.11 -9.53 8.30
CA ARG A 57 3.22 -10.60 8.78
C ARG A 57 3.69 -11.11 10.14
N PRO A 58 2.79 -11.68 10.96
CA PRO A 58 3.18 -12.25 12.25
C PRO A 58 4.26 -13.31 12.05
N GLY A 59 5.32 -13.27 12.87
CA GLY A 59 6.47 -14.16 12.76
C GLY A 59 7.62 -13.64 11.90
N TYR A 60 7.46 -12.51 11.21
CA TYR A 60 8.53 -11.84 10.47
C TYR A 60 8.92 -10.51 11.14
N VAL A 61 10.20 -10.16 11.05
CA VAL A 61 10.73 -8.89 11.56
C VAL A 61 11.13 -7.95 10.41
N PRO A 62 10.89 -6.64 10.54
CA PRO A 62 11.27 -5.68 9.51
C PRO A 62 12.80 -5.51 9.46
N LEU A 63 13.41 -5.76 8.30
CA LEU A 63 14.79 -5.41 8.01
C LEU A 63 14.81 -4.16 7.12
N GLY A 64 14.70 -2.99 7.77
CA GLY A 64 14.45 -1.72 7.07
C GLY A 64 13.00 -1.63 6.57
N ILE A 65 12.78 -0.88 5.49
CA ILE A 65 11.43 -0.64 4.94
C ILE A 65 11.07 -1.54 3.75
N TYR A 66 12.02 -2.33 3.24
CA TYR A 66 11.86 -3.10 2.00
C TYR A 66 11.80 -4.62 2.21
N ARG A 67 11.99 -5.12 3.44
CA ARG A 67 12.09 -6.56 3.71
C ARG A 67 11.49 -6.93 5.05
N CYS A 68 10.81 -8.07 5.06
CA CYS A 68 10.40 -8.81 6.25
C CYS A 68 11.13 -10.16 6.24
N VAL A 69 11.85 -10.48 7.32
CA VAL A 69 12.69 -11.69 7.46
C VAL A 69 12.29 -12.54 8.64
#